data_AF-A0A7C5WRU2-F1
#
_entry.id   AF-A0A7C5WRU2-F1
#
_cell.length_a   1.000
_cell.length_b   1.000
_cell.length_c   1.000
_cell.angle_alpha   90.00
_cell.angle_beta   90.00
_cell.angle_gamma   90.00
#
_symmetry.space_group_name_H-M   'P 1'
#
loop_
_entity.id
_entity.type
_entity.pdbx_description
1 polymer ?
#
loop_
_entity_poly.entity_id
_entity_poly.type
_entity_poly.pdbx_seq_one_letter_code
_entity_poly.pdbx_strand_id
1 'polypeptide(L)'
;MSEDEMLKGKIDDSIIEKYNDIREAKPKRRGEFLGAERDKFYVALSEEEVYELSPLAYYVWSLCDGDHTVREIALDISNNADVPYHEVIEPLLIVLEQMGKVGLIGY
;
A
#
# COMPACT_ATOMS: atom_id res chain seq x y z
N MET A 1 -24.59 -5.78 2.87
CA MET A 1 -24.00 -4.52 3.33
C MET A 1 -22.92 -4.17 2.32
N SER A 2 -22.96 -2.97 1.74
CA SER A 2 -21.93 -2.53 0.80
C SER A 2 -20.61 -2.24 1.52
N GLU A 3 -19.50 -2.19 0.79
CA GLU A 3 -18.18 -1.83 1.35
C GLU A 3 -18.20 -0.43 1.95
N ASP A 4 -18.87 0.52 1.28
CA ASP A 4 -19.04 1.89 1.76
C ASP A 4 -19.79 1.92 3.10
N GLU A 5 -20.80 1.05 3.28
CA GLU A 5 -21.49 0.87 4.56
C GLU A 5 -20.60 0.24 5.64
N MET A 6 -19.62 -0.57 5.27
CA MET A 6 -18.66 -1.18 6.21
C MET A 6 -17.62 -0.20 6.73
N LEU A 7 -17.29 0.83 5.93
CA LEU A 7 -16.31 1.87 6.25
C LEU A 7 -16.93 3.07 6.96
N LYS A 8 -18.17 3.41 6.61
CA LYS A 8 -18.89 4.56 7.16
C LYS A 8 -18.99 4.51 8.68
N GLY A 9 -18.55 5.59 9.34
CA GLY A 9 -18.54 5.71 10.80
C GLY A 9 -17.42 4.93 11.50
N LYS A 10 -16.53 4.27 10.75
CA LYS A 10 -15.33 3.60 11.28
C LYS A 10 -14.03 4.31 10.90
N ILE A 11 -14.01 4.98 9.76
CA ILE A 11 -12.90 5.81 9.29
C ILE A 11 -13.42 7.18 8.87
N ASP A 12 -12.53 8.18 8.86
CA ASP A 12 -12.83 9.56 8.51
C ASP A 12 -13.33 9.69 7.06
N ASP A 13 -14.32 10.54 6.82
CA ASP A 13 -14.95 10.70 5.49
C ASP A 13 -13.92 11.13 4.42
N SER A 14 -12.90 11.90 4.77
CA SER A 14 -11.84 12.31 3.83
C SER A 14 -10.93 11.14 3.42
N ILE A 15 -10.75 10.14 4.30
CA ILE A 15 -10.03 8.90 3.98
C ILE A 15 -10.87 8.04 3.06
N ILE A 16 -12.18 7.96 3.29
CA ILE A 16 -13.12 7.24 2.41
C ILE A 16 -13.11 7.84 1.00
N GLU A 17 -13.15 9.17 0.89
CA GLU A 17 -13.07 9.87 -0.41
C GLU A 17 -11.77 9.51 -1.16
N LYS A 18 -10.62 9.67 -0.50
CA LYS A 18 -9.31 9.29 -1.08
C LYS A 18 -9.24 7.83 -1.48
N TYR A 19 -9.79 6.93 -0.66
CA TYR A 19 -9.82 5.51 -0.97
C TYR A 19 -10.67 5.25 -2.23
N ASN A 20 -11.86 5.84 -2.30
CA ASN A 20 -12.75 5.68 -3.45
C ASN A 20 -12.15 6.20 -4.76
N ASP A 21 -11.30 7.22 -4.71
CA ASP A 21 -10.61 7.75 -5.88
C ASP A 21 -9.60 6.76 -6.48
N ILE A 22 -8.99 5.89 -5.67
CA ILE A 22 -7.88 5.02 -6.10
C ILE A 22 -8.14 3.52 -5.96
N ARG A 23 -9.24 3.10 -5.33
CA ARG A 23 -9.53 1.69 -4.99
C ARG A 23 -9.46 0.72 -6.17
N GLU A 24 -9.78 1.19 -7.38
CA GLU A 24 -9.73 0.40 -8.62
C GLU A 24 -8.40 0.56 -9.39
N ALA A 25 -7.50 1.41 -8.92
CA ALA A 25 -6.19 1.59 -9.53
C ALA A 25 -5.29 0.38 -9.22
N LYS A 26 -4.36 0.07 -10.14
CA LYS A 26 -3.46 -1.09 -10.05
C LYS A 26 -2.03 -0.62 -9.84
N PRO A 27 -1.58 -0.42 -8.59
CA PRO A 27 -0.24 0.07 -8.33
C PRO A 27 0.80 -0.94 -8.79
N LYS A 28 1.82 -0.47 -9.50
CA LYS A 28 2.96 -1.24 -9.95
C LYS A 28 4.22 -0.74 -9.29
N ARG A 29 4.91 -1.62 -8.58
CA ARG A 29 6.19 -1.36 -7.95
C ARG A 29 7.28 -1.07 -8.98
N ARG A 30 8.21 -0.22 -8.59
CA ARG A 30 9.43 0.13 -9.30
C ARG A 30 10.62 -0.05 -8.37
N GLY A 31 11.79 -0.21 -8.97
CA GLY A 31 13.03 -0.46 -8.28
C GLY A 31 13.32 -1.94 -8.07
N GLU A 32 14.54 -2.21 -7.62
CA GLU A 32 15.09 -3.54 -7.38
C GLU A 32 15.29 -3.75 -5.88
N PHE A 33 14.88 -4.91 -5.37
CA PHE A 33 15.14 -5.29 -3.99
C PHE A 33 16.61 -5.67 -3.83
N LEU A 34 17.33 -4.94 -2.97
CA LEU A 34 18.76 -5.15 -2.73
C LEU A 34 19.04 -6.10 -1.56
N GLY A 35 18.10 -6.24 -0.63
CA GLY A 35 18.27 -7.09 0.55
C GLY A 35 17.54 -6.55 1.78
N ALA A 36 17.67 -7.30 2.87
CA ALA A 36 17.09 -6.94 4.16
C ALA A 36 18.13 -7.09 5.28
N GLU A 37 18.09 -6.16 6.24
CA GLU A 37 18.88 -6.22 7.46
C GLU A 37 17.97 -6.00 8.66
N ARG A 38 17.84 -7.02 9.52
CA ARG A 38 16.90 -7.03 10.66
C ARG A 38 15.47 -6.77 10.15
N ASP A 39 14.88 -5.63 10.52
CA ASP A 39 13.52 -5.22 10.15
C ASP A 39 13.52 -4.10 9.10
N LYS A 40 14.61 -3.97 8.34
CA LYS A 40 14.79 -2.95 7.30
C LYS A 40 14.96 -3.62 5.94
N PHE A 41 14.26 -3.11 4.94
CA PHE A 41 14.30 -3.61 3.57
C PHE A 41 14.83 -2.52 2.64
N TYR A 42 15.72 -2.87 1.72
CA TYR A 42 16.36 -1.90 0.83
C TYR A 42 15.90 -2.09 -0.60
N VAL A 43 15.40 -1.02 -1.22
CA VAL A 43 14.97 -0.99 -2.62
C VAL A 43 15.66 0.15 -3.35
N ALA A 44 16.23 -0.13 -4.51
CA ALA A 44 16.93 0.85 -5.34
C ALA A 44 16.15 1.19 -6.61
N LEU A 45 15.97 2.48 -6.88
CA LEU A 45 15.51 2.95 -8.20
C LEU A 45 16.68 3.10 -9.18
N SER A 46 17.87 3.35 -8.64
CA SER A 46 19.14 3.47 -9.37
C SER A 46 20.30 3.22 -8.41
N GLU A 47 21.54 3.23 -8.91
CA GLU A 47 22.74 3.11 -8.05
C GLU A 47 22.86 4.24 -7.02
N GLU A 48 22.28 5.40 -7.29
CA GLU A 48 22.35 6.59 -6.44
C GLU A 48 21.10 6.78 -5.55
N GLU A 49 20.00 6.08 -5.83
CA GLU A 49 18.72 6.24 -5.16
C GLU A 49 18.26 4.94 -4.51
N VAL A 50 18.64 4.78 -3.23
CA VAL A 50 18.28 3.63 -2.40
C VAL A 50 17.38 4.08 -1.25
N TYR A 51 16.27 3.38 -1.08
CA TYR A 51 15.28 3.63 -0.02
C TYR A 51 15.30 2.51 1.01
N GLU A 52 15.27 2.89 2.27
CA GLU A 52 14.99 1.99 3.39
C GLU A 52 13.48 1.96 3.64
N LEU A 53 12.89 0.77 3.58
CA LEU A 53 11.49 0.51 3.84
C LEU A 53 11.32 -0.20 5.19
N SER A 54 10.30 0.22 5.93
CA SER A 54 9.80 -0.54 7.08
C SER A 54 9.15 -1.85 6.62
N PRO A 55 8.89 -2.81 7.52
CA PRO A 55 8.27 -4.09 7.15
C PRO A 55 6.90 -3.93 6.46
N LEU A 56 6.05 -3.04 6.98
CA LEU A 56 4.75 -2.75 6.37
C LEU A 56 4.90 -2.12 4.98
N ALA A 57 5.82 -1.17 4.83
CA ALA A 57 6.08 -0.53 3.55
C ALA A 57 6.59 -1.55 2.51
N TYR A 58 7.55 -2.39 2.89
CA TYR A 58 8.03 -3.45 2.02
C TYR A 58 6.93 -4.43 1.61
N TYR A 59 6.08 -4.83 2.57
CA TYR A 59 4.97 -5.73 2.28
C TYR A 59 4.02 -5.14 1.23
N VAL A 60 3.55 -3.90 1.44
CA VAL A 60 2.70 -3.19 0.45
C VAL A 60 3.40 -3.07 -0.90
N TRP A 61 4.67 -2.65 -0.94
CA TRP A 61 5.44 -2.54 -2.18
C TRP A 61 5.53 -3.88 -2.92
N SER A 62 5.69 -5.00 -2.18
CA SER A 62 5.74 -6.34 -2.75
C SER A 62 4.39 -6.84 -3.29
N LEU A 63 3.27 -6.29 -2.82
CA LEU A 63 1.93 -6.56 -3.35
C LEU A 63 1.57 -5.70 -4.57
N CYS A 64 2.29 -4.60 -4.80
CA CYS A 64 2.07 -3.71 -5.94
C CYS A 64 2.64 -4.32 -7.24
N ASP A 65 1.92 -5.24 -7.85
CA ASP A 65 2.36 -5.96 -9.06
C ASP A 65 1.86 -5.34 -10.38
N GLY A 66 0.92 -4.40 -10.32
CA GLY A 66 0.25 -3.81 -11.49
C GLY A 66 -0.94 -4.62 -12.00
N ASP A 67 -1.28 -5.73 -11.36
CA ASP A 67 -2.41 -6.61 -11.71
C ASP A 67 -3.54 -6.49 -10.68
N HIS A 68 -3.20 -6.45 -9.39
CA HIS A 68 -4.16 -6.30 -8.30
C HIS A 68 -4.50 -4.83 -8.03
N THR A 69 -5.77 -4.58 -7.76
CA THR A 69 -6.29 -3.26 -7.38
C THR A 69 -5.92 -2.91 -5.94
N VAL A 70 -5.91 -1.62 -5.60
CA VAL A 70 -5.73 -1.17 -4.20
C VAL A 70 -6.74 -1.84 -3.26
N ARG A 71 -7.98 -2.04 -3.71
CA ARG A 71 -9.02 -2.78 -2.99
C ARG A 71 -8.63 -4.23 -2.71
N GLU A 72 -8.16 -4.95 -3.73
CA GLU A 72 -7.72 -6.35 -3.58
C GLU A 72 -6.51 -6.46 -2.65
N ILE A 73 -5.57 -5.51 -2.75
CA ILE A 73 -4.41 -5.42 -1.84
C ILE A 73 -4.87 -5.19 -0.39
N ALA A 74 -5.82 -4.28 -0.15
CA ALA A 74 -6.36 -4.03 1.19
C ALA A 74 -7.06 -5.28 1.78
N LEU A 75 -7.81 -6.00 0.95
CA LEU A 75 -8.46 -7.26 1.35
C LEU A 75 -7.43 -8.35 1.67
N ASP A 76 -6.39 -8.48 0.84
CA ASP A 76 -5.31 -9.45 1.06
C ASP A 76 -4.57 -9.18 2.38
N ILE A 77 -4.20 -7.92 2.65
CA ILE A 77 -3.58 -7.51 3.92
C ILE A 77 -4.52 -7.83 5.10
N SER A 78 -5.80 -7.47 4.99
CA SER A 78 -6.81 -7.72 6.04
C SER A 78 -6.92 -9.21 6.38
N ASN A 79 -6.99 -10.06 5.36
CA ASN A 79 -7.13 -11.51 5.54
C ASN A 79 -5.85 -12.16 6.08
N ASN A 80 -4.68 -11.79 5.55
CA ASN A 80 -3.41 -12.42 5.94
C ASN A 80 -2.94 -11.99 7.33
N ALA A 81 -3.26 -10.77 7.76
CA ALA A 81 -2.89 -10.25 9.06
C ALA A 81 -3.97 -10.46 10.15
N ASP A 82 -5.15 -10.97 9.79
CA ASP A 82 -6.34 -11.04 10.67
C ASP A 82 -6.68 -9.68 11.30
N VAL A 83 -6.59 -8.63 10.47
CA VAL A 83 -6.88 -7.24 10.87
C VAL A 83 -8.16 -6.80 10.16
N PRO A 84 -9.08 -6.09 10.84
CA PRO A 84 -10.30 -5.60 10.20
C PRO A 84 -10.00 -4.72 8.99
N TYR A 85 -10.69 -4.95 7.87
CA TYR A 85 -10.50 -4.23 6.61
C TYR A 85 -10.42 -2.71 6.74
N HIS A 86 -11.31 -2.09 7.53
CA HIS A 86 -11.33 -0.65 7.77
C HIS A 86 -10.06 -0.11 8.46
N GLU A 87 -9.36 -0.92 9.26
CA GLU A 87 -8.10 -0.55 9.92
C GLU A 87 -6.91 -0.63 8.96
N VAL A 88 -7.05 -1.31 7.81
CA VAL A 88 -6.00 -1.45 6.79
C VAL A 88 -5.97 -0.24 5.84
N ILE A 89 -7.13 0.35 5.55
CA ILE A 89 -7.31 1.36 4.50
C ILE A 89 -6.36 2.55 4.70
N GLU A 90 -6.40 3.20 5.85
CA GLU A 90 -5.61 4.41 6.08
C GLU A 90 -4.09 4.14 6.04
N PRO A 91 -3.54 3.12 6.75
CA PRO A 91 -2.14 2.75 6.62
C PRO A 91 -1.71 2.44 5.18
N LEU A 92 -2.54 1.72 4.42
CA LEU A 92 -2.25 1.41 3.02
C LEU A 92 -2.15 2.68 2.17
N LEU A 93 -3.12 3.59 2.28
CA LEU A 93 -3.13 4.85 1.54
C LEU A 93 -1.89 5.69 1.84
N ILE A 94 -1.51 5.79 3.12
CA ILE A 94 -0.30 6.53 3.53
C ILE A 94 0.94 5.94 2.86
N VAL A 95 1.09 4.62 2.88
CA VAL A 95 2.25 3.95 2.27
C VAL A 95 2.28 4.17 0.75
N LEU A 96 1.16 3.98 0.06
CA LEU A 96 1.05 4.20 -1.39
C LEU A 96 1.38 5.65 -1.77
N GLU A 97 0.90 6.63 -0.99
CA GLU A 97 1.19 8.04 -1.20
C GLU A 97 2.69 8.34 -1.04
N GLN A 98 3.31 7.87 0.03
CA GLN A 98 4.75 8.11 0.27
C GLN A 98 5.62 7.45 -0.80
N MET A 99 5.28 6.23 -1.22
CA MET A 99 6.01 5.54 -2.29
C MET A 99 5.81 6.20 -3.66
N GLY A 100 4.61 6.68 -3.96
CA GLY A 100 4.33 7.42 -5.18
C GLY A 100 5.16 8.71 -5.27
N LYS A 101 5.31 9.46 -4.16
CA LYS A 101 6.12 10.68 -4.09
C LYS A 101 7.59 10.47 -4.46
N VAL A 102 8.14 9.30 -4.11
CA VAL A 102 9.54 8.96 -4.38
C VAL A 102 9.72 8.08 -5.61
N GLY A 103 8.65 7.75 -6.34
CA GLY A 103 8.72 6.97 -7.58
C GLY A 103 8.88 5.46 -7.40
N LEU A 104 8.75 4.93 -6.17
CA LEU A 104 8.79 3.49 -5.89
C LEU A 104 7.53 2.76 -6.36
N ILE A 105 6.44 3.47 -6.61
CA ILE A 105 5.19 2.96 -7.19
C ILE A 105 4.73 3.90 -8.30
N GLY A 106 4.12 3.34 -9.35
CA GLY A 106 3.29 4.06 -10.31
C GLY A 106 1.95 3.35 -10.52
N TYR A 107 1.06 4.00 -11.27
CA TYR A 107 -0.24 3.45 -11.69
C TYR A 107 -0.30 3.34 -13.21
#